data_AF-A0A6J5D042-F1
#
_entry.id   AF-A0A6J5D042-F1
#
_cell.length_a   1.000
_cell.length_b   1.000
_cell.length_c   1.000
_cell.angle_alpha   90.00
_cell.angle_beta   90.00
_cell.angle_gamma   90.00
#
_symmetry.space_group_name_H-M   'P 1'
#
loop_
_entity.id
_entity.type
_entity.pdbx_description
1 polymer ?
#
loop_
_entity_poly.entity_id
_entity_poly.type
_entity_poly.pdbx_seq_one_letter_code
_entity_poly.pdbx_strand_id
1 'polypeptide(L)'
;MSRCLSTTLPTFRFPLAARVPVVLTPLFARVSASWFCARFRVPLVVVKRVSHAGTVAVWALGAALAVPLPAAAQQQPAAHAVSGAAAHGTVGAGAVEGADAPVATAQGTDDAGAAQTSAVEKSFEARQQALDARTAQNNYDFAVKQHDCYSRFFVNHCVNNARDAMRAVQADIRREQLVLDDEKRAEHARQRDEQQALQQAQDAEEAPQRAAQDARNQQAYDDKQRQHALDEAQRQAEAPQRAANEQAYEQKQRQHALDQAQRGISPTQAAANQQAYDQKQADFQRQLDQAHQQAAQKAQERVEKQQHYEQKQIDAAQHKKDVEERQRQAAEKAQQKQQDELKQQQQQLEQPQQQQQ
;
A
#
# COMPACT_ATOMS: atom_id res chain seq x y z
N MET A 1 -28.71 73.73 15.06
CA MET A 1 -28.52 74.54 13.83
C MET A 1 -27.08 74.30 13.39
N SER A 2 -26.85 73.39 12.45
CA SER A 2 -26.43 73.69 11.06
C SER A 2 -25.10 74.49 11.04
N ARG A 3 -23.98 74.06 10.44
CA ARG A 3 -23.75 73.51 9.09
C ARG A 3 -22.36 72.82 9.05
N CYS A 4 -22.26 71.60 8.53
CA CYS A 4 -21.70 71.24 7.21
C CYS A 4 -20.23 71.66 6.96
N LEU A 5 -19.32 70.68 7.02
CA LEU A 5 -18.01 70.71 6.37
C LEU A 5 -18.00 69.65 5.26
N SER A 6 -17.83 70.10 4.03
CA SER A 6 -17.67 69.28 2.82
C SER A 6 -16.27 68.70 2.76
N THR A 7 -16.18 67.38 2.57
CA THR A 7 -14.92 66.67 2.27
C THR A 7 -14.88 66.34 0.78
N THR A 8 -13.95 66.94 0.07
CA THR A 8 -13.65 66.73 -1.36
C THR A 8 -12.67 65.58 -1.53
N LEU A 9 -13.01 64.59 -2.36
CA LEU A 9 -12.17 63.45 -2.76
C LEU A 9 -11.23 63.85 -3.92
N PRO A 10 -9.98 63.37 -3.97
CA PRO A 10 -9.12 63.52 -5.14
C PRO A 10 -9.28 62.35 -6.14
N THR A 11 -9.54 62.74 -7.38
CA THR A 11 -9.60 61.90 -8.58
C THR A 11 -8.18 61.53 -9.04
N PHE A 12 -7.77 60.27 -8.94
CA PHE A 12 -6.50 59.80 -9.52
C PHE A 12 -6.69 59.40 -10.99
N ARG A 13 -5.87 60.00 -11.86
CA ARG A 13 -5.86 59.84 -13.31
C ARG A 13 -4.56 59.10 -13.69
N PHE A 14 -4.68 57.88 -14.21
CA PHE A 14 -3.55 57.09 -14.73
C PHE A 14 -3.18 57.52 -16.17
N PRO A 15 -1.88 57.71 -16.51
CA PRO A 15 -1.45 57.81 -17.89
C PRO A 15 -0.99 56.46 -18.46
N LEU A 16 -1.51 56.15 -19.65
CA LEU A 16 -1.05 55.12 -20.57
C LEU A 16 0.36 55.43 -21.08
N ALA A 17 1.27 54.45 -21.05
CA ALA A 17 2.57 54.52 -21.70
C ALA A 17 2.83 53.27 -22.58
N ALA A 18 3.06 53.57 -23.86
CA ALA A 18 4.01 52.96 -24.81
C ALA A 18 4.09 51.44 -24.99
N ARG A 19 3.60 50.98 -26.15
CA ARG A 19 3.95 49.71 -26.80
C ARG A 19 5.30 49.84 -27.53
N VAL A 20 6.20 48.88 -27.31
CA VAL A 20 7.39 48.62 -28.14
C VAL A 20 7.23 47.25 -28.80
N PRO A 21 7.49 47.08 -30.11
CA PRO A 21 7.51 45.76 -30.75
C PRO A 21 8.93 45.17 -30.73
N VAL A 22 9.07 43.95 -30.21
CA VAL A 22 10.29 43.13 -30.34
C VAL A 22 10.07 42.08 -31.42
N VAL A 23 10.94 42.11 -32.42
CA VAL A 23 11.05 41.15 -33.52
C VAL A 23 11.75 39.88 -33.00
N LEU A 24 11.19 38.70 -33.26
CA LEU A 24 11.84 37.42 -32.94
C LEU A 24 11.97 36.54 -34.20
N THR A 25 13.22 36.27 -34.59
CA THR A 25 13.63 35.25 -35.55
C THR A 25 13.81 33.89 -34.85
N PRO A 26 13.49 32.74 -35.48
CA PRO A 26 13.94 31.44 -35.03
C PRO A 26 15.03 30.86 -35.94
N LEU A 27 16.18 30.51 -35.36
CA LEU A 27 17.18 29.64 -35.95
C LEU A 27 17.71 28.67 -34.89
N PHE A 28 18.03 27.45 -35.36
CA PHE A 28 18.60 26.29 -34.69
C PHE A 28 17.64 25.43 -33.86
N ALA A 29 17.69 24.10 -33.83
CA ALA A 29 18.21 22.99 -34.64
C ALA A 29 18.26 21.80 -33.68
N ARG A 30 17.91 20.62 -34.18
CA ARG A 30 17.92 19.31 -33.50
C ARG A 30 19.32 18.89 -33.02
N VAL A 31 19.39 18.28 -31.82
CA VAL A 31 20.31 17.17 -31.40
C VAL A 31 19.64 16.52 -30.17
N SER A 32 18.90 15.39 -30.23
CA SER A 32 19.29 13.96 -30.20
C SER A 32 19.97 13.42 -28.92
N ALA A 33 19.52 12.22 -28.53
CA ALA A 33 20.11 11.20 -27.65
C ALA A 33 19.95 11.42 -26.12
N SER A 34 19.02 10.74 -25.44
CA SER A 34 19.07 9.35 -24.95
C SER A 34 20.09 9.14 -23.82
N TRP A 35 19.60 8.63 -22.68
CA TRP A 35 20.24 7.73 -21.70
C TRP A 35 19.62 7.94 -20.31
N PHE A 36 18.73 7.06 -19.87
CA PHE A 36 18.59 6.72 -18.45
C PHE A 36 17.96 5.33 -18.32
N CYS A 37 18.82 4.31 -18.41
CA CYS A 37 18.55 3.00 -17.84
C CYS A 37 19.13 2.99 -16.42
N ALA A 38 18.28 3.04 -15.39
CA ALA A 38 18.70 2.78 -14.02
C ALA A 38 17.91 1.57 -13.47
N ARG A 39 18.62 0.44 -13.44
CA ARG A 39 18.22 -0.82 -12.79
C ARG A 39 18.07 -0.61 -11.28
N PHE A 40 16.87 -0.86 -10.75
CA PHE A 40 16.69 -1.13 -9.32
C PHE A 40 17.13 -2.57 -9.01
N ARG A 41 18.08 -2.73 -8.11
CA ARG A 41 18.58 -4.02 -7.60
C ARG A 41 18.20 -4.11 -6.13
N VAL A 42 17.23 -4.95 -5.81
CA VAL A 42 16.79 -5.23 -4.43
C VAL A 42 17.73 -6.30 -3.83
N PRO A 43 18.25 -6.15 -2.60
CA PRO A 43 19.01 -7.20 -1.95
C PRO A 43 18.08 -8.26 -1.33
N LEU A 44 18.35 -9.51 -1.67
CA LEU A 44 17.73 -10.72 -1.11
C LEU A 44 18.41 -11.03 0.24
N VAL A 45 17.66 -10.95 1.33
CA VAL A 45 18.13 -11.37 2.67
C VAL A 45 18.00 -12.88 2.79
N VAL A 46 19.12 -13.55 2.99
CA VAL A 46 19.21 -15.00 3.24
C VAL A 46 18.99 -15.26 4.73
N VAL A 47 17.83 -15.82 5.10
CA VAL A 47 17.56 -16.31 6.46
C VAL A 47 17.97 -17.77 6.56
N LYS A 48 18.93 -18.05 7.43
CA LYS A 48 19.47 -19.38 7.73
C LYS A 48 18.59 -20.04 8.81
N ARG A 49 17.77 -21.03 8.43
CA ARG A 49 17.01 -21.86 9.39
C ARG A 49 17.90 -22.98 9.93
N VAL A 50 18.05 -23.00 11.25
CA VAL A 50 18.65 -24.10 12.02
C VAL A 50 17.55 -25.10 12.34
N SER A 51 17.75 -26.35 11.93
CA SER A 51 16.90 -27.49 12.26
C SER A 51 17.13 -27.93 13.70
N HIS A 52 16.06 -28.08 14.49
CA HIS A 52 16.04 -28.94 15.67
C HIS A 52 14.87 -29.93 15.54
N ALA A 53 15.19 -31.17 15.88
CA ALA A 53 14.36 -32.35 15.72
C ALA A 53 13.33 -32.50 16.86
N GLY A 54 12.22 -33.15 16.50
CA GLY A 54 11.51 -34.08 17.38
C GLY A 54 10.44 -33.48 18.28
N THR A 55 9.16 -33.66 17.93
CA THR A 55 8.22 -34.46 18.73
C THR A 55 6.91 -34.67 17.99
N VAL A 56 6.36 -35.86 18.18
CA VAL A 56 5.16 -36.41 17.57
C VAL A 56 3.93 -35.96 18.38
N ALA A 57 2.89 -35.47 17.72
CA ALA A 57 1.53 -35.47 18.26
C ALA A 57 0.50 -35.45 17.12
N VAL A 58 -0.16 -36.60 16.94
CA VAL A 58 -1.36 -36.87 16.13
C VAL A 58 -2.54 -36.10 16.72
N TRP A 59 -3.39 -35.40 15.95
CA TRP A 59 -4.85 -35.30 16.17
C TRP A 59 -5.61 -34.85 14.89
N ALA A 60 -6.51 -35.75 14.47
CA ALA A 60 -7.83 -35.64 13.85
C ALA A 60 -8.27 -34.46 12.94
N LEU A 61 -8.78 -34.86 11.76
CA LEU A 61 -9.96 -34.41 10.99
C LEU A 61 -10.66 -33.08 11.32
N GLY A 62 -10.79 -32.25 10.28
CA GLY A 62 -11.81 -31.20 10.19
C GLY A 62 -12.00 -30.76 8.73
N ALA A 63 -13.03 -31.28 8.06
CA ALA A 63 -13.45 -30.83 6.74
C ALA A 63 -14.24 -29.51 6.89
N ALA A 64 -13.81 -28.45 6.20
CA ALA A 64 -14.53 -27.18 6.11
C ALA A 64 -14.78 -26.82 4.64
N LEU A 65 -16.06 -26.58 4.36
CA LEU A 65 -16.64 -26.25 3.07
C LEU A 65 -16.14 -24.90 2.56
N ALA A 66 -15.74 -24.87 1.28
CA ALA A 66 -15.42 -23.65 0.56
C ALA A 66 -16.71 -23.00 0.04
N VAL A 67 -16.94 -21.73 0.41
CA VAL A 67 -17.96 -20.85 -0.17
C VAL A 67 -17.24 -19.79 -1.01
N PRO A 68 -17.60 -19.58 -2.30
CA PRO A 68 -16.99 -18.54 -3.12
C PRO A 68 -17.70 -17.19 -2.94
N LEU A 69 -16.92 -16.12 -2.78
CA LEU A 69 -17.37 -14.72 -2.88
C LEU A 69 -17.41 -14.29 -4.36
N PRO A 70 -18.44 -13.54 -4.80
CA PRO A 70 -18.51 -13.02 -6.16
C PRO A 70 -17.67 -11.74 -6.32
N ALA A 71 -17.00 -11.65 -7.48
CA ALA A 71 -16.29 -10.49 -7.96
C ALA A 71 -17.27 -9.35 -8.31
N ALA A 72 -17.09 -8.18 -7.71
CA ALA A 72 -17.78 -6.95 -8.09
C ALA A 72 -16.89 -6.08 -9.00
N ALA A 73 -17.53 -5.51 -10.00
CA ALA A 73 -16.98 -4.88 -11.18
C ALA A 73 -16.24 -3.55 -10.93
N GLN A 74 -15.22 -3.31 -11.75
CA GLN A 74 -14.60 -2.01 -11.97
C GLN A 74 -15.59 -1.07 -12.67
N GLN A 75 -15.77 0.13 -12.12
CA GLN A 75 -16.35 1.25 -12.86
C GLN A 75 -15.56 2.52 -12.54
N GLN A 76 -14.87 3.05 -13.57
CA GLN A 76 -14.23 4.35 -13.56
C GLN A 76 -15.28 5.46 -13.69
N PRO A 77 -15.03 6.63 -13.09
CA PRO A 77 -15.31 7.86 -13.82
C PRO A 77 -14.08 8.77 -13.94
N ALA A 78 -14.06 9.45 -15.08
CA ALA A 78 -13.05 10.39 -15.53
C ALA A 78 -13.07 11.70 -14.75
N ALA A 79 -11.91 12.34 -14.77
CA ALA A 79 -11.52 13.56 -14.07
C ALA A 79 -12.20 14.84 -14.59
N HIS A 80 -12.44 15.77 -13.66
CA HIS A 80 -12.20 17.20 -13.88
C HIS A 80 -11.38 17.74 -12.71
N ALA A 81 -10.28 18.41 -13.06
CA ALA A 81 -9.28 18.99 -12.17
C ALA A 81 -9.59 20.46 -11.87
N VAL A 82 -9.24 20.94 -10.66
CA VAL A 82 -8.48 22.19 -10.43
C VAL A 82 -7.66 22.03 -9.15
N SER A 83 -6.43 22.53 -9.25
CA SER A 83 -5.24 22.32 -8.42
C SER A 83 -5.16 23.16 -7.15
N GLY A 84 -4.42 22.65 -6.16
CA GLY A 84 -3.80 23.42 -5.08
C GLY A 84 -2.63 22.62 -4.49
N ALA A 85 -1.41 23.16 -4.60
CA ALA A 85 -0.14 22.47 -4.40
C ALA A 85 0.48 22.72 -3.01
N ALA A 86 1.20 21.72 -2.48
CA ALA A 86 2.43 21.76 -1.66
C ALA A 86 2.51 20.43 -0.87
N ALA A 87 3.49 19.53 -0.97
CA ALA A 87 4.96 19.56 -0.88
C ALA A 87 5.42 18.69 0.32
N HIS A 88 5.99 17.52 -0.03
CA HIS A 88 7.07 16.73 0.60
C HIS A 88 7.09 16.33 2.09
N GLY A 89 7.44 15.04 2.29
CA GLY A 89 8.17 14.59 3.49
C GLY A 89 8.20 13.06 3.67
N THR A 90 9.24 12.39 3.17
CA THR A 90 9.57 10.97 3.39
C THR A 90 10.49 10.78 4.61
N VAL A 91 10.15 9.86 5.52
CA VAL A 91 11.01 8.98 6.35
C VAL A 91 10.05 8.05 7.13
N GLY A 92 10.26 6.77 7.44
CA GLY A 92 11.47 5.99 7.64
C GLY A 92 11.39 5.29 9.01
N ALA A 93 10.84 4.07 9.02
CA ALA A 93 10.86 2.95 10.00
C ALA A 93 11.29 3.14 11.48
N GLY A 94 10.55 2.47 12.38
CA GLY A 94 11.05 2.05 13.70
C GLY A 94 9.95 1.58 14.66
N ALA A 95 9.82 0.27 14.83
CA ALA A 95 8.86 -0.39 15.73
C ALA A 95 9.35 -0.40 17.19
N VAL A 96 8.40 -0.32 18.14
CA VAL A 96 8.45 -1.03 19.43
C VAL A 96 7.04 -1.48 19.83
N GLU A 97 6.92 -2.78 20.09
CA GLU A 97 5.77 -3.45 20.71
C GLU A 97 5.59 -2.99 22.17
N GLY A 98 4.32 -2.83 22.57
CA GLY A 98 3.87 -2.67 23.95
C GLY A 98 2.37 -2.92 24.00
N ALA A 99 1.99 -4.00 24.67
CA ALA A 99 0.65 -4.56 24.71
C ALA A 99 -0.34 -3.79 25.62
N ASP A 100 -1.62 -4.08 25.38
CA ASP A 100 -2.78 -3.98 26.27
C ASP A 100 -3.30 -2.60 26.71
N ALA A 101 -4.29 -2.10 25.95
CA ALA A 101 -5.66 -1.87 26.44
C ALA A 101 -6.53 -1.34 25.29
N PRO A 102 -7.77 -1.83 25.07
CA PRO A 102 -8.70 -1.15 24.19
C PRO A 102 -9.12 0.16 24.87
N VAL A 103 -8.41 1.25 24.55
CA VAL A 103 -8.99 2.59 24.70
C VAL A 103 -10.16 2.60 23.75
N ALA A 104 -11.35 2.39 24.31
CA ALA A 104 -12.59 2.76 23.68
C ALA A 104 -12.42 4.21 23.24
N THR A 105 -12.21 4.41 21.93
CA THR A 105 -12.56 5.65 21.28
C THR A 105 -14.02 5.88 21.64
N ALA A 106 -14.23 6.71 22.65
CA ALA A 106 -15.50 7.37 22.85
C ALA A 106 -15.75 8.11 21.53
N GLN A 107 -16.56 7.50 20.66
CA GLN A 107 -17.30 8.21 19.65
C GLN A 107 -18.18 9.18 20.44
N GLY A 108 -17.59 10.32 20.80
CA GLY A 108 -18.30 11.45 21.35
C GLY A 108 -19.33 11.84 20.31
N THR A 109 -20.61 11.71 20.67
CA THR A 109 -21.72 12.68 20.53
C THR A 109 -21.86 13.58 19.29
N ASP A 110 -21.02 13.50 18.27
CA ASP A 110 -21.09 14.32 17.05
C ASP A 110 -22.18 13.80 16.08
N ASP A 111 -22.52 12.51 16.20
CA ASP A 111 -23.57 11.87 15.39
C ASP A 111 -24.97 12.38 15.78
N ALA A 112 -25.17 12.74 17.04
CA ALA A 112 -26.46 13.27 17.52
C ALA A 112 -26.73 14.70 17.02
N GLY A 113 -25.70 15.55 16.95
CA GLY A 113 -25.82 16.92 16.44
C GLY A 113 -26.05 16.96 14.93
N ALA A 114 -25.30 16.16 14.17
CA ALA A 114 -25.50 16.02 12.73
C ALA A 114 -26.86 15.42 12.36
N ALA A 115 -27.33 14.43 13.14
CA ALA A 115 -28.67 13.85 12.97
C ALA A 115 -29.78 14.87 13.27
N GLN A 116 -29.59 15.76 14.25
CA GLN A 116 -30.57 16.80 14.57
C GLN A 116 -30.62 17.90 13.51
N THR A 117 -29.48 18.39 13.03
CA THR A 117 -29.41 19.38 11.94
C THR A 117 -30.10 18.84 10.68
N SER A 118 -29.80 17.60 10.29
CA SER A 118 -30.42 16.97 9.13
C SER A 118 -31.92 16.68 9.31
N ALA A 119 -32.41 16.47 10.55
CA ALA A 119 -33.84 16.32 10.83
C ALA A 119 -34.59 17.66 10.72
N VAL A 120 -33.98 18.75 11.19
CA VAL A 120 -34.53 20.11 11.08
C VAL A 120 -34.59 20.56 9.61
N GLU A 121 -33.55 20.30 8.82
CA GLU A 121 -33.54 20.56 7.37
C GLU A 121 -34.67 19.81 6.64
N LYS A 122 -34.83 18.51 6.89
CA LYS A 122 -35.92 17.71 6.32
C LYS A 122 -37.30 18.27 6.70
N SER A 123 -37.46 18.83 7.89
CA SER A 123 -38.71 19.46 8.32
C SER A 123 -39.03 20.75 7.55
N PHE A 124 -38.00 21.52 7.16
CA PHE A 124 -38.15 22.70 6.33
C PHE A 124 -38.47 22.34 4.88
N GLU A 125 -37.83 21.30 4.34
CA GLU A 125 -38.10 20.78 3.00
C GLU A 125 -39.55 20.26 2.87
N ALA A 126 -40.03 19.50 3.85
CA ALA A 126 -41.39 18.99 3.85
C ALA A 126 -42.44 20.13 3.85
N ARG A 127 -42.19 21.20 4.63
CA ARG A 127 -43.05 22.39 4.64
C ARG A 127 -43.00 23.16 3.33
N GLN A 128 -41.82 23.27 2.72
CA GLN A 128 -41.67 23.87 1.39
C GLN A 128 -42.48 23.11 0.32
N GLN A 129 -42.34 21.78 0.29
CA GLN A 129 -43.07 20.93 -0.65
C GLN A 129 -44.60 21.05 -0.49
N ALA A 130 -45.09 21.18 0.74
CA ALA A 130 -46.51 21.42 1.00
C ALA A 130 -46.99 22.78 0.44
N LEU A 131 -46.17 23.84 0.54
CA LEU A 131 -46.48 25.16 -0.03
C LEU A 131 -46.44 25.14 -1.56
N ASP A 132 -45.51 24.40 -2.16
CA ASP A 132 -45.41 24.22 -3.61
C ASP A 132 -46.61 23.44 -4.14
N ALA A 133 -47.02 22.37 -3.45
CA ALA A 133 -48.21 21.60 -3.77
C ALA A 133 -49.50 22.46 -3.68
N ARG A 134 -49.62 23.30 -2.65
CA ARG A 134 -50.74 24.25 -2.53
C ARG A 134 -50.75 25.28 -3.66
N THR A 135 -49.59 25.73 -4.09
CA THR A 135 -49.46 26.65 -5.23
C THR A 135 -49.92 25.97 -6.52
N ALA A 136 -49.47 24.74 -6.76
CA ALA A 136 -49.87 23.96 -7.93
C ALA A 136 -51.39 23.70 -7.94
N GLN A 137 -51.96 23.31 -6.80
CA GLN A 137 -53.40 23.09 -6.65
C GLN A 137 -54.19 24.38 -6.92
N ASN A 138 -53.76 25.51 -6.37
CA ASN A 138 -54.44 26.78 -6.57
C ASN A 138 -54.44 27.22 -8.05
N ASN A 139 -53.33 27.02 -8.75
CA ASN A 139 -53.23 27.29 -10.19
C ASN A 139 -54.12 26.36 -11.01
N TYR A 140 -54.19 25.08 -10.63
CA TYR A 140 -55.10 24.11 -11.26
C TYR A 140 -56.57 24.50 -11.06
N ASP A 141 -56.99 24.80 -9.82
CA ASP A 141 -58.34 25.21 -9.49
C ASP A 141 -58.75 26.49 -10.24
N PHE A 142 -57.81 27.43 -10.39
CA PHE A 142 -58.03 28.63 -11.20
C PHE A 142 -58.22 28.30 -12.68
N ALA A 143 -57.38 27.45 -13.27
CA ALA A 143 -57.49 27.05 -14.67
C ALA A 143 -58.82 26.35 -14.97
N VAL A 144 -59.27 25.46 -14.09
CA VAL A 144 -60.57 24.79 -14.20
C VAL A 144 -61.71 25.81 -14.11
N LYS A 145 -61.72 26.67 -13.08
CA LYS A 145 -62.74 27.72 -12.94
C LYS A 145 -62.75 28.68 -14.12
N GLN A 146 -61.58 29.01 -14.67
CA GLN A 146 -61.46 29.86 -15.84
C GLN A 146 -62.15 29.21 -17.04
N HIS A 147 -61.90 27.92 -17.29
CA HIS A 147 -62.58 27.17 -18.35
C HIS A 147 -64.10 27.15 -18.14
N ASP A 148 -64.55 26.87 -16.91
CA ASP A 148 -65.98 26.84 -16.57
C ASP A 148 -66.65 28.22 -16.75
N CYS A 149 -65.95 29.31 -16.44
CA CYS A 149 -66.46 30.66 -16.61
C CYS A 149 -66.80 31.01 -18.06
N TYR A 150 -66.11 30.42 -19.05
CA TYR A 150 -66.42 30.64 -20.47
C TYR A 150 -67.75 30.02 -20.90
N SER A 151 -68.31 29.09 -20.11
CA SER A 151 -69.63 28.52 -20.36
C SER A 151 -70.79 29.35 -19.76
N ARG A 152 -70.50 30.44 -19.04
CA ARG A 152 -71.51 31.29 -18.36
C ARG A 152 -71.76 32.60 -19.10
N PHE A 153 -72.98 33.13 -18.98
CA PHE A 153 -73.39 34.40 -19.62
C PHE A 153 -72.57 35.63 -19.17
N PHE A 154 -72.12 35.69 -17.90
CA PHE A 154 -71.32 36.79 -17.36
C PHE A 154 -69.84 36.40 -17.17
N VAL A 155 -69.17 36.03 -18.27
CA VAL A 155 -67.76 35.54 -18.28
C VAL A 155 -66.81 36.48 -17.52
N ASN A 156 -66.85 37.78 -17.80
CA ASN A 156 -65.92 38.75 -17.20
C ASN A 156 -66.04 38.83 -15.68
N HIS A 157 -67.27 38.85 -15.15
CA HIS A 157 -67.48 38.86 -13.70
C HIS A 157 -67.03 37.54 -13.06
N CYS A 158 -67.34 36.41 -13.69
CA CYS A 158 -66.91 35.09 -13.23
C CYS A 158 -65.38 34.96 -13.15
N VAL A 159 -64.67 35.36 -14.21
CA VAL A 159 -63.20 35.29 -14.27
C VAL A 159 -62.55 36.21 -13.23
N ASN A 160 -63.10 37.40 -12.99
CA ASN A 160 -62.58 38.31 -11.97
C ASN A 160 -62.72 37.72 -10.56
N ASN A 161 -63.89 37.18 -10.22
CA ASN A 161 -64.08 36.49 -8.93
C ASN A 161 -63.13 35.29 -8.76
N ALA A 162 -62.89 34.51 -9.83
CA ALA A 162 -61.94 33.40 -9.82
C ALA A 162 -60.49 33.89 -9.61
N ARG A 163 -60.10 35.02 -10.22
CA ARG A 163 -58.80 35.66 -9.99
C ARG A 163 -58.65 36.16 -8.56
N ASP A 164 -59.68 36.75 -7.99
CA ASP A 164 -59.62 37.28 -6.62
C ASP A 164 -59.50 36.14 -5.59
N ALA A 165 -60.20 35.02 -5.81
CA ALA A 165 -60.02 33.81 -5.02
C ALA A 165 -58.60 33.23 -5.14
N MET A 166 -58.02 33.22 -6.35
CA MET A 166 -56.64 32.79 -6.58
C MET A 166 -55.64 33.71 -5.86
N ARG A 167 -55.80 35.03 -5.97
CA ARG A 167 -54.95 36.03 -5.29
C ARG A 167 -55.00 35.91 -3.77
N ALA A 168 -56.18 35.64 -3.20
CA ALA A 168 -56.33 35.45 -1.76
C ALA A 168 -55.48 34.29 -1.24
N VAL A 169 -55.57 33.12 -1.90
CA VAL A 169 -54.77 31.94 -1.53
C VAL A 169 -53.29 32.16 -1.79
N GLN A 170 -52.90 32.81 -2.90
CA GLN A 170 -51.50 33.17 -3.14
C GLN A 170 -50.95 34.10 -2.05
N ALA A 171 -51.75 35.03 -1.53
CA ALA A 171 -51.35 35.90 -0.43
C ALA A 171 -51.17 35.14 0.89
N ASP A 172 -51.95 34.07 1.13
CA ASP A 172 -51.74 33.17 2.27
C ASP A 172 -50.46 32.35 2.11
N ILE A 173 -50.25 31.73 0.94
CA ILE A 173 -49.03 30.95 0.63
C ILE A 173 -47.77 31.81 0.82
N ARG A 174 -47.79 33.06 0.32
CA ARG A 174 -46.65 33.97 0.47
C ARG A 174 -46.39 34.35 1.93
N ARG A 175 -47.44 34.49 2.75
CA ARG A 175 -47.29 34.73 4.19
C ARG A 175 -46.60 33.56 4.88
N GLU A 176 -47.01 32.33 4.57
CA GLU A 176 -46.39 31.12 5.12
C GLU A 176 -44.94 30.92 4.65
N GLN A 177 -44.62 31.25 3.38
CA GLN A 177 -43.26 31.23 2.87
C GLN A 177 -42.33 32.21 3.61
N LEU A 178 -42.79 33.43 3.87
CA LEU A 178 -42.00 34.41 4.63
C LEU A 178 -41.67 33.92 6.04
N VAL A 179 -42.65 33.30 6.72
CA VAL A 179 -42.43 32.71 8.04
C VAL A 179 -41.38 31.58 7.96
N LEU A 180 -41.50 30.68 6.98
CA LEU A 180 -40.56 29.59 6.76
C LEU A 180 -39.13 30.10 6.51
N ASP A 181 -38.99 31.15 5.70
CA ASP A 181 -37.69 31.73 5.35
C ASP A 181 -37.04 32.48 6.53
N ASP A 182 -37.86 33.15 7.35
CA ASP A 182 -37.37 33.81 8.58
C ASP A 182 -36.91 32.77 9.62
N GLU A 183 -37.62 31.64 9.76
CA GLU A 183 -37.17 30.51 10.58
C GLU A 183 -35.84 29.93 10.08
N LYS A 184 -35.72 29.65 8.77
CA LYS A 184 -34.46 29.16 8.18
C LYS A 184 -33.30 30.14 8.43
N ARG A 185 -33.54 31.44 8.28
CA ARG A 185 -32.54 32.46 8.54
C ARG A 185 -32.10 32.46 10.00
N ALA A 186 -33.04 32.30 10.94
CA ALA A 186 -32.74 32.23 12.36
C ALA A 186 -31.93 30.98 12.72
N GLU A 187 -32.27 29.81 12.18
CA GLU A 187 -31.53 28.57 12.42
C GLU A 187 -30.10 28.65 11.87
N HIS A 188 -29.91 29.14 10.64
CA HIS A 188 -28.56 29.32 10.11
C HIS A 188 -27.74 30.36 10.88
N ALA A 189 -28.39 31.36 11.49
CA ALA A 189 -27.69 32.28 12.39
C ALA A 189 -27.19 31.56 13.65
N ARG A 190 -28.06 30.76 14.29
CA ARG A 190 -27.67 29.94 15.46
C ARG A 190 -26.53 28.98 15.15
N GLN A 191 -26.61 28.27 14.03
CA GLN A 191 -25.55 27.34 13.61
C GLN A 191 -24.20 28.05 13.43
N ARG A 192 -24.18 29.26 12.85
CA ARG A 192 -22.94 30.04 12.73
C ARG A 192 -22.40 30.45 14.10
N ASP A 193 -23.27 30.92 14.99
CA ASP A 193 -22.86 31.33 16.33
C ASP A 193 -22.31 30.15 17.13
N GLU A 194 -22.93 28.97 17.03
CA GLU A 194 -22.45 27.72 17.63
C GLU A 194 -21.10 27.29 17.05
N GLN A 195 -20.95 27.28 15.73
CA GLN A 195 -19.68 26.94 15.08
C GLN A 195 -18.57 27.92 15.46
N GLN A 196 -18.87 29.22 15.52
CA GLN A 196 -17.91 30.24 15.96
C GLN A 196 -17.53 30.05 17.43
N ALA A 197 -18.48 29.72 18.31
CA ALA A 197 -18.19 29.44 19.71
C ALA A 197 -17.30 28.20 19.87
N LEU A 198 -17.57 27.13 19.11
CA LEU A 198 -16.72 25.93 19.08
C LEU A 198 -15.31 26.23 18.57
N GLN A 199 -15.19 26.98 17.47
CA GLN A 199 -13.88 27.37 16.94
C GLN A 199 -13.11 28.23 17.94
N GLN A 200 -13.76 29.20 18.58
CA GLN A 200 -13.12 30.04 19.61
C GLN A 200 -12.67 29.22 20.82
N ALA A 201 -13.45 28.20 21.24
CA ALA A 201 -13.06 27.29 22.30
C ALA A 201 -11.82 26.47 21.90
N GLN A 202 -11.82 25.89 20.70
CA GLN A 202 -10.66 25.14 20.18
C GLN A 202 -9.41 26.03 20.05
N ASP A 203 -9.56 27.24 19.51
CA ASP A 203 -8.46 28.19 19.37
C ASP A 203 -7.90 28.60 20.74
N ALA A 204 -8.74 28.71 21.78
CA ALA A 204 -8.31 29.00 23.14
C ALA A 204 -7.56 27.81 23.77
N GLU A 205 -8.01 26.59 23.52
CA GLU A 205 -7.34 25.35 23.98
C GLU A 205 -5.98 25.13 23.28
N GLU A 206 -5.90 25.44 21.99
CA GLU A 206 -4.68 25.29 21.19
C GLU A 206 -3.70 26.46 21.35
N ALA A 207 -4.14 27.63 21.82
CA ALA A 207 -3.31 28.82 22.02
C ALA A 207 -1.99 28.55 22.78
N PRO A 208 -1.97 27.86 23.94
CA PRO A 208 -0.72 27.56 24.63
C PRO A 208 0.19 26.62 23.84
N GLN A 209 -0.38 25.66 23.11
CA GLN A 209 0.41 24.74 22.27
C GLN A 209 1.04 25.49 21.10
N ARG A 210 0.30 26.37 20.43
CA ARG A 210 0.83 27.27 19.39
C ARG A 210 1.94 28.16 19.92
N ALA A 211 1.75 28.81 21.07
CA ALA A 211 2.78 29.62 21.70
C ALA A 211 4.05 28.81 22.06
N ALA A 212 3.88 27.59 22.57
CA ALA A 212 5.00 26.70 22.87
C ALA A 212 5.75 26.26 21.60
N GLN A 213 5.03 25.97 20.52
CA GLN A 213 5.63 25.62 19.23
C GLN A 213 6.38 26.80 18.62
N ASP A 214 5.82 28.00 18.67
CA ASP A 214 6.46 29.23 18.20
C ASP A 214 7.75 29.51 18.97
N ALA A 215 7.73 29.34 20.29
CA ALA A 215 8.93 29.48 21.13
C ALA A 215 10.01 28.45 20.76
N ARG A 216 9.63 27.17 20.53
CA ARG A 216 10.57 26.13 20.07
C ARG A 216 11.16 26.45 18.69
N ASN A 217 10.33 26.95 17.78
CA ASN A 217 10.76 27.33 16.43
C ASN A 217 11.76 28.49 16.48
N GLN A 218 11.51 29.50 17.32
CA GLN A 218 12.43 30.62 17.55
C GLN A 218 13.76 30.14 18.13
N GLN A 219 13.71 29.31 19.19
CA GLN A 219 14.92 28.73 19.78
C GLN A 219 15.73 27.93 18.76
N ALA A 220 15.07 27.08 17.97
CA ALA A 220 15.75 26.31 16.93
C ALA A 220 16.38 27.20 15.84
N TYR A 221 15.77 28.33 15.51
CA TYR A 221 16.34 29.30 14.58
C TYR A 221 17.60 29.95 15.18
N ASP A 222 17.53 30.43 16.42
CA ASP A 222 18.65 31.06 17.11
C ASP A 222 19.82 30.08 17.31
N ASP A 223 19.51 28.82 17.64
CA ASP A 223 20.50 27.76 17.81
C ASP A 223 21.25 27.49 16.49
N LYS A 224 20.53 27.44 15.36
CA LYS A 224 21.13 27.30 14.03
C LYS A 224 21.99 28.49 13.66
N GLN A 225 21.57 29.72 14.00
CA GLN A 225 22.40 30.91 13.79
C GLN A 225 23.72 30.81 14.56
N ARG A 226 23.66 30.38 15.83
CA ARG A 226 24.87 30.18 16.65
C ARG A 226 25.76 29.07 16.10
N GLN A 227 25.19 27.95 15.67
CA GLN A 227 25.93 26.86 15.05
C GLN A 227 26.62 27.32 13.77
N HIS A 228 25.93 28.06 12.90
CA HIS A 228 26.53 28.59 11.68
C HIS A 228 27.74 29.48 11.99
N ALA A 229 27.63 30.38 12.97
CA ALA A 229 28.74 31.22 13.38
C ALA A 229 29.93 30.41 13.94
N LEU A 230 29.67 29.34 14.70
CA LEU A 230 30.72 28.45 15.20
C LEU A 230 31.38 27.66 14.06
N ASP A 231 30.60 27.11 13.14
CA ASP A 231 31.11 26.36 11.99
C ASP A 231 31.94 27.27 11.07
N GLU A 232 31.53 28.52 10.89
CA GLU A 232 32.32 29.51 10.16
C GLU A 232 33.65 29.80 10.85
N ALA A 233 33.63 30.01 12.17
CA ALA A 233 34.85 30.23 12.95
C ALA A 233 35.79 29.01 12.87
N GLN A 234 35.26 27.79 12.97
CA GLN A 234 36.03 26.55 12.82
C GLN A 234 36.61 26.40 11.41
N ARG A 235 35.80 26.62 10.37
CA ARG A 235 36.26 26.58 8.98
C ARG A 235 37.38 27.59 8.73
N GLN A 236 37.29 28.78 9.31
CA GLN A 236 38.34 29.80 9.21
C GLN A 236 39.61 29.39 9.97
N ALA A 237 39.49 28.85 11.19
CA ALA A 237 40.62 28.37 11.98
C ALA A 237 41.37 27.21 11.29
N GLU A 238 40.66 26.31 10.63
CA GLU A 238 41.22 25.17 9.90
C GLU A 238 41.70 25.51 8.48
N ALA A 239 41.36 26.69 7.95
CA ALA A 239 41.74 27.11 6.60
C ALA A 239 43.25 26.98 6.30
N PRO A 240 44.18 27.45 7.16
CA PRO A 240 45.62 27.27 6.90
C PRO A 240 46.03 25.79 6.89
N GLN A 241 45.41 24.96 7.73
CA GLN A 241 45.71 23.53 7.77
C GLN A 241 45.19 22.81 6.51
N ARG A 242 43.99 23.16 6.01
CA ARG A 242 43.47 22.65 4.74
C ARG A 242 44.38 23.02 3.57
N ALA A 243 44.82 24.28 3.50
CA ALA A 243 45.77 24.72 2.48
C ALA A 243 47.12 23.97 2.56
N ALA A 244 47.65 23.73 3.75
CA ALA A 244 48.86 22.93 3.94
C ALA A 244 48.67 21.46 3.51
N ASN A 245 47.52 20.87 3.84
CA ASN A 245 47.18 19.50 3.44
C ASN A 245 47.03 19.36 1.92
N GLU A 246 46.40 20.33 1.26
CA GLU A 246 46.30 20.40 -0.21
C GLU A 246 47.69 20.45 -0.85
N GLN A 247 48.56 21.35 -0.37
CA GLN A 247 49.94 21.42 -0.87
C GLN A 247 50.71 20.11 -0.65
N ALA A 248 50.56 19.48 0.52
CA ALA A 248 51.19 18.19 0.80
C ALA A 248 50.66 17.08 -0.11
N TYR A 249 49.36 17.09 -0.43
CA TYR A 249 48.75 16.14 -1.35
C TYR A 249 49.29 16.32 -2.78
N GLU A 250 49.34 17.56 -3.27
CA GLU A 250 49.93 17.85 -4.58
C GLU A 250 51.41 17.45 -4.66
N GLN A 251 52.20 17.69 -3.60
CA GLN A 251 53.58 17.25 -3.54
C GLN A 251 53.69 15.72 -3.64
N LYS A 252 52.84 14.99 -2.92
CA LYS A 252 52.78 13.53 -3.02
C LYS A 252 52.36 13.06 -4.41
N GLN A 253 51.42 13.74 -5.06
CA GLN A 253 51.06 13.43 -6.44
C GLN A 253 52.26 13.63 -7.40
N ARG A 254 52.99 14.74 -7.25
CA ARG A 254 54.21 14.99 -8.04
C ARG A 254 55.27 13.92 -7.79
N GLN A 255 55.51 13.57 -6.53
CA GLN A 255 56.43 12.49 -6.17
C GLN A 255 56.00 11.16 -6.78
N HIS A 256 54.71 10.82 -6.71
CA HIS A 256 54.20 9.58 -7.30
C HIS A 256 54.35 9.57 -8.83
N ALA A 257 54.17 10.69 -9.51
CA ALA A 257 54.41 10.81 -10.95
C ALA A 257 55.90 10.61 -11.29
N LEU A 258 56.81 11.19 -10.50
CA LEU A 258 58.25 10.99 -10.67
C LEU A 258 58.66 9.53 -10.39
N ASP A 259 58.13 8.94 -9.32
CA ASP A 259 58.33 7.54 -8.98
C ASP A 259 57.83 6.61 -10.08
N GLN A 260 56.67 6.89 -10.69
CA GLN A 260 56.17 6.11 -11.83
C GLN A 260 57.09 6.24 -13.05
N ALA A 261 57.58 7.45 -13.34
CA ALA A 261 58.53 7.67 -14.42
C ALA A 261 59.85 6.92 -14.17
N GLN A 262 60.34 6.89 -12.91
CA GLN A 262 61.55 6.17 -12.52
C GLN A 262 61.37 4.65 -12.48
N ARG A 263 60.21 4.18 -12.00
CA ARG A 263 59.86 2.76 -11.95
C ARG A 263 59.48 2.19 -13.32
N GLY A 264 59.52 2.99 -14.39
CA GLY A 264 59.16 2.62 -15.75
C GLY A 264 59.42 1.14 -16.02
N ILE A 265 58.36 0.34 -15.88
CA ILE A 265 58.38 -1.08 -16.17
C ILE A 265 58.70 -1.11 -17.65
N SER A 266 59.87 -1.64 -18.02
CA SER A 266 60.23 -1.75 -19.42
C SER A 266 59.09 -2.49 -20.13
N PRO A 267 58.73 -2.14 -21.38
CA PRO A 267 57.64 -2.81 -22.10
C PRO A 267 57.80 -4.35 -22.12
N THR A 268 59.04 -4.83 -22.00
CA THR A 268 59.40 -6.24 -21.82
C THR A 268 58.93 -6.86 -20.49
N GLN A 269 59.03 -6.15 -19.36
CA GLN A 269 58.55 -6.63 -18.06
C GLN A 269 57.02 -6.59 -17.96
N ALA A 270 56.36 -5.60 -18.57
CA ALA A 270 54.91 -5.53 -18.64
C ALA A 270 54.33 -6.70 -19.44
N ALA A 271 54.94 -7.01 -20.60
CA ALA A 271 54.57 -8.17 -21.40
C ALA A 271 54.77 -9.50 -20.66
N ALA A 272 55.89 -9.66 -19.92
CA ALA A 272 56.15 -10.85 -19.12
C ALA A 272 55.13 -11.04 -17.98
N ASN A 273 54.75 -9.95 -17.29
CA ASN A 273 53.75 -9.99 -16.24
C ASN A 273 52.35 -10.30 -16.78
N GLN A 274 52.00 -9.79 -17.95
CA GLN A 274 50.73 -10.09 -18.62
C GLN A 274 50.67 -11.57 -19.04
N GLN A 275 51.73 -12.08 -19.64
CA GLN A 275 51.83 -13.51 -19.97
C GLN A 275 51.72 -14.41 -18.74
N ALA A 276 52.37 -14.04 -17.63
CA ALA A 276 52.27 -14.79 -16.38
C ALA A 276 50.85 -14.74 -15.79
N TYR A 277 50.11 -13.64 -15.98
CA TYR A 277 48.72 -13.52 -15.54
C TYR A 277 47.78 -14.38 -16.39
N ASP A 278 47.92 -14.30 -17.71
CA ASP A 278 47.10 -15.08 -18.66
C ASP A 278 47.32 -16.59 -18.48
N GLN A 279 48.57 -17.02 -18.25
CA GLN A 279 48.90 -18.41 -17.91
C GLN A 279 48.19 -18.86 -16.63
N LYS A 280 48.23 -18.05 -15.57
CA LYS A 280 47.53 -18.36 -14.30
C LYS A 280 46.03 -18.45 -14.47
N GLN A 281 45.42 -17.58 -15.30
CA GLN A 281 44.00 -17.69 -15.62
C GLN A 281 43.67 -18.99 -16.35
N ALA A 282 44.49 -19.37 -17.34
CA ALA A 282 44.32 -20.62 -18.08
C ALA A 282 44.53 -21.87 -17.20
N ASP A 283 45.48 -21.82 -16.26
CA ASP A 283 45.69 -22.88 -15.27
C ASP A 283 44.49 -23.03 -14.33
N PHE A 284 43.96 -21.91 -13.84
CA PHE A 284 42.79 -21.91 -12.96
C PHE A 284 41.55 -22.47 -13.68
N GLN A 285 41.33 -22.09 -14.94
CA GLN A 285 40.22 -22.61 -15.73
C GLN A 285 40.37 -24.13 -15.96
N ARG A 286 41.56 -24.60 -16.31
CA ARG A 286 41.84 -26.04 -16.42
C ARG A 286 41.57 -26.79 -15.12
N GLN A 287 41.94 -26.20 -13.99
CA GLN A 287 41.71 -26.81 -12.67
C GLN A 287 40.21 -26.91 -12.34
N LEU A 288 39.41 -25.91 -12.71
CA LEU A 288 37.95 -25.97 -12.57
C LEU A 288 37.34 -27.06 -13.45
N ASP A 289 37.74 -27.12 -14.72
CA ASP A 289 37.23 -28.13 -15.66
C ASP A 289 37.57 -29.55 -15.19
N GLN A 290 38.80 -29.76 -14.70
CA GLN A 290 39.21 -31.02 -14.11
C GLN A 290 38.40 -31.38 -12.85
N ALA A 291 38.13 -30.41 -11.97
CA ALA A 291 37.29 -30.61 -10.80
C ALA A 291 35.84 -30.98 -11.16
N HIS A 292 35.27 -30.34 -12.19
CA HIS A 292 33.93 -30.67 -12.70
C HIS A 292 33.86 -32.09 -13.27
N GLN A 293 34.85 -32.50 -14.06
CA GLN A 293 34.93 -33.86 -14.60
C GLN A 293 35.01 -34.90 -13.47
N GLN A 294 35.85 -34.66 -12.46
CA GLN A 294 35.95 -35.56 -11.30
C GLN A 294 34.66 -35.61 -10.48
N ALA A 295 33.97 -34.48 -10.31
CA ALA A 295 32.69 -34.44 -9.61
C ALA A 295 31.62 -35.24 -10.36
N ALA A 296 31.58 -35.13 -11.70
CA ALA A 296 30.67 -35.89 -12.55
C ALA A 296 30.93 -37.41 -12.46
N GLN A 297 32.20 -37.83 -12.54
CA GLN A 297 32.57 -39.25 -12.38
C GLN A 297 32.17 -39.80 -11.02
N LYS A 298 32.47 -39.08 -9.93
CA LYS A 298 32.08 -39.50 -8.58
C LYS A 298 30.55 -39.52 -8.39
N ALA A 299 29.81 -38.67 -9.09
CA ALA A 299 28.35 -38.71 -9.06
C ALA A 299 27.81 -39.98 -9.74
N GLN A 300 28.35 -40.35 -10.90
CA GLN A 300 28.01 -41.61 -11.60
C GLN A 300 28.34 -42.83 -10.72
N GLU A 301 29.54 -42.87 -10.14
CA GLU A 301 29.96 -43.97 -9.26
C GLU A 301 29.03 -44.13 -8.04
N ARG A 302 28.50 -43.03 -7.48
CA ARG A 302 27.53 -43.09 -6.38
C ARG A 302 26.20 -43.70 -6.82
N VAL A 303 25.72 -43.36 -8.00
CA VAL A 303 24.48 -43.94 -8.57
C VAL A 303 24.66 -45.44 -8.81
N GLU A 304 25.76 -45.84 -9.43
CA GLU A 304 26.07 -47.26 -9.68
C GLU A 304 26.19 -48.06 -8.38
N LYS A 305 26.89 -47.52 -7.37
CA LYS A 305 26.99 -48.16 -6.05
C LYS A 305 25.64 -48.29 -5.37
N GLN A 306 24.78 -47.28 -5.50
CA GLN A 306 23.43 -47.33 -4.95
C GLN A 306 22.58 -48.42 -5.63
N GLN A 307 22.59 -48.48 -6.97
CA GLN A 307 21.89 -49.52 -7.73
C GLN A 307 22.38 -50.93 -7.36
N HIS A 308 23.70 -51.10 -7.25
CA HIS A 308 24.27 -52.39 -6.84
C HIS A 308 23.90 -52.76 -5.40
N TYR A 309 23.78 -51.79 -4.49
CA TYR A 309 23.30 -52.06 -3.13
C TYR A 309 21.82 -52.47 -3.11
N GLU A 310 20.97 -51.78 -3.88
CA GLU A 310 19.55 -52.14 -4.04
C GLU A 310 19.37 -53.53 -4.64
N GLN A 311 20.17 -53.87 -5.66
CA GLN A 311 20.18 -55.20 -6.26
C GLN A 311 20.57 -56.28 -5.24
N LYS A 312 21.62 -56.04 -4.45
CA LYS A 312 21.99 -56.95 -3.35
C LYS A 312 20.89 -57.16 -2.32
N GLN A 313 20.09 -56.14 -2.02
CA GLN A 313 18.96 -56.27 -1.10
C GLN A 313 17.84 -57.14 -1.69
N ILE A 314 17.54 -56.98 -2.99
CA ILE A 314 16.56 -57.81 -3.70
C ILE A 314 17.04 -59.27 -3.75
N ASP A 315 18.30 -59.50 -4.13
CA ASP A 315 18.88 -60.84 -4.22
C ASP A 315 18.90 -61.54 -2.86
N ALA A 316 19.25 -60.81 -1.79
CA ALA A 316 19.21 -61.35 -0.42
C ALA A 316 17.77 -61.71 0.02
N ALA A 317 16.77 -60.93 -0.37
CA ALA A 317 15.37 -61.22 -0.09
C ALA A 317 14.84 -62.42 -0.89
N GLN A 318 15.22 -62.54 -2.15
CA GLN A 318 14.90 -63.72 -2.98
C GLN A 318 15.53 -64.98 -2.41
N HIS A 319 16.82 -64.93 -2.09
CA HIS A 319 17.53 -66.06 -1.49
C HIS A 319 16.91 -66.50 -0.16
N LYS A 320 16.45 -65.56 0.69
CA LYS A 320 15.69 -65.91 1.91
C LYS A 320 14.41 -66.68 1.60
N LYS A 321 13.61 -66.20 0.63
CA LYS A 321 12.36 -66.89 0.22
C LYS A 321 12.65 -68.29 -0.32
N ASP A 322 13.67 -68.44 -1.15
CA ASP A 322 14.06 -69.73 -1.72
C ASP A 322 14.51 -70.73 -0.63
N VAL A 323 15.24 -70.24 0.38
CA VAL A 323 15.65 -71.05 1.54
C VAL A 323 14.43 -71.44 2.40
N GLU A 324 13.52 -70.51 2.68
CA GLU A 324 12.28 -70.79 3.43
C GLU A 324 11.38 -71.79 2.69
N GLU A 325 11.22 -71.66 1.37
CA GLU A 325 10.46 -72.60 0.56
C GLU A 325 11.09 -74.00 0.60
N ARG A 326 12.42 -74.08 0.45
CA ARG A 326 13.15 -75.36 0.55
C ARG A 326 12.98 -76.00 1.93
N GLN A 327 12.94 -75.20 3.01
CA GLN A 327 12.67 -75.69 4.36
C GLN A 327 11.24 -76.18 4.54
N ARG A 328 10.24 -75.46 4.01
CA ARG A 328 8.83 -75.89 4.03
C ARG A 328 8.63 -77.19 3.26
N GLN A 329 9.16 -77.29 2.05
CA GLN A 329 9.11 -78.52 1.26
C GLN A 329 9.78 -79.70 1.98
N ALA A 330 10.88 -79.46 2.72
CA ALA A 330 11.53 -80.48 3.54
C ALA A 330 10.67 -80.90 4.75
N ALA A 331 10.02 -79.95 5.43
CA ALA A 331 9.13 -80.20 6.57
C ALA A 331 7.85 -80.93 6.16
N GLU A 332 7.23 -80.55 5.03
CA GLU A 332 6.06 -81.22 4.47
C GLU A 332 6.39 -82.67 4.10
N LYS A 333 7.53 -82.90 3.42
CA LYS A 333 8.00 -84.26 3.13
C LYS A 333 8.25 -85.07 4.40
N ALA A 334 8.71 -84.46 5.49
CA ALA A 334 8.89 -85.14 6.78
C ALA A 334 7.53 -85.47 7.44
N GLN A 335 6.56 -84.56 7.41
CA GLN A 335 5.22 -84.80 7.94
C GLN A 335 4.46 -85.87 7.15
N GLN A 336 4.57 -85.87 5.82
CA GLN A 336 4.00 -86.93 4.98
C GLN A 336 4.54 -88.31 5.36
N LYS A 337 5.87 -88.42 5.53
CA LYS A 337 6.49 -89.67 6.00
C LYS A 337 5.94 -90.12 7.37
N GLN A 338 5.79 -89.20 8.32
CA GLN A 338 5.22 -89.52 9.65
C GLN A 338 3.77 -89.98 9.55
N GLN A 339 2.95 -89.35 8.71
CA GLN A 339 1.55 -89.77 8.51
C GLN A 339 1.47 -91.15 7.85
N ASP A 340 2.34 -91.43 6.88
CA ASP A 340 2.41 -92.73 6.23
C ASP A 340 2.84 -93.83 7.21
N GLU A 341 3.81 -93.56 8.09
CA GLU A 341 4.23 -94.47 9.17
C GLU A 341 3.11 -94.72 10.19
N LEU A 342 2.37 -93.69 10.60
CA LEU A 342 1.22 -93.80 11.51
C LEU A 342 0.09 -94.64 10.89
N LYS A 343 -0.21 -94.45 9.59
CA LYS A 343 -1.19 -95.27 8.88
C LYS A 343 -0.75 -96.73 8.79
N GLN A 344 0.54 -97.00 8.53
CA GLN A 344 1.06 -98.36 8.56
C GLN A 344 0.94 -98.99 9.95
N GLN A 345 1.20 -98.26 11.03
CA GLN A 345 1.00 -98.76 12.40
C GLN A 345 -0.47 -99.06 12.72
N GLN A 346 -1.41 -98.19 12.31
CA GLN A 346 -2.85 -98.47 12.50
C GLN A 346 -3.30 -99.71 11.73
N GLN A 347 -2.86 -99.88 10.48
CA GLN A 347 -3.17 -101.09 9.69
C GLN A 347 -2.60 -102.36 10.31
N GLN A 348 -1.42 -102.30 10.95
CA GLN A 348 -0.85 -103.44 11.68
C GLN A 348 -1.61 -103.73 12.98
N LEU A 349 -2.17 -102.72 13.65
CA LEU A 349 -2.98 -102.87 14.86
C LEU A 349 -4.42 -103.34 14.58
N GLU A 350 -4.98 -103.05 13.40
CA GLU A 350 -6.30 -103.55 12.97
C GLU A 350 -6.25 -105.01 12.46
N GLN A 351 -5.12 -105.49 11.94
CA GLN A 351 -4.98 -106.88 11.49
C GLN A 351 -5.27 -107.97 12.54
N PRO A 352 -4.92 -107.82 13.84
CA PRO A 352 -5.31 -108.81 14.86
C PRO A 352 -6.78 -108.73 15.33
N GLN A 353 -7.56 -107.69 14.98
CA GLN A 353 -8.99 -107.64 15.37
C GLN A 353 -9.94 -108.32 14.36
N GLN A 354 -9.52 -108.55 13.11
CA GLN A 354 -10.32 -109.33 12.15
C GLN A 354 -10.10 -110.85 12.24
N GLN A 355 -9.21 -111.35 13.10
CA GLN A 355 -9.05 -112.79 13.36
C GLN A 355 -9.89 -113.32 14.54
N GLN A 356 -10.80 -112.52 15.11
CA GLN A 356 -11.73 -112.97 16.16
C GLN A 356 -13.22 -112.84 15.78
N GLN A 357 -13.56 -112.93 14.48
CA GLN A 357 -14.92 -113.25 14.05
C GLN A 357 -14.95 -114.45 13.12
#